data_AF-A0A6I3UAI5-F1
#
_entry.id   AF-A0A6I3UAI5-F1
#
_cell.length_a   1.000
_cell.length_b   1.000
_cell.length_c   1.000
_cell.angle_alpha   90.00
_cell.angle_beta   90.00
_cell.angle_gamma   90.00
#
_symmetry.space_group_name_H-M   'P 1'
#
loop_
_entity.id
_entity.type
_entity.pdbx_description
1 polymer ?
#
loop_
_entity_poly.entity_id
_entity_poly.type
_entity_poly.pdbx_seq_one_letter_code
_entity_poly.pdbx_strand_id
1 'polypeptide(L)'
;KKYEEFGLDSLLQETRGGRNHAYMTVEEEKAFLARHLKATEAGEFVTIDALFQAYKKKLGRSYTRDAFYQLLKRHGWRNIMPRPEHPKKADAQTIVASKNKIS
;
A
#
# COMPACT_ATOMS: atom_id res chain seq x y z
N LYS A 1 19.80 -36.33 6.65
CA LYS A 1 18.45 -36.92 6.87
C LYS A 1 17.79 -36.09 7.97
N LYS A 2 17.04 -35.03 7.61
CA LYS A 2 16.65 -34.00 8.61
C LYS A 2 15.83 -34.52 9.80
N TYR A 3 14.95 -35.49 9.55
CA TYR A 3 14.16 -36.12 10.61
C TYR A 3 15.01 -37.01 11.55
N GLU A 4 16.06 -37.65 11.03
CA GLU A 4 16.95 -38.48 11.85
C GLU A 4 17.88 -37.63 12.73
N GLU A 5 18.21 -36.42 12.28
CA GLU A 5 19.11 -35.50 13.00
C GLU A 5 18.37 -34.59 14.00
N PHE A 6 17.14 -34.16 13.68
CA PHE A 6 16.39 -33.17 14.48
C PHE A 6 15.04 -33.69 14.97
N GLY A 7 14.67 -34.94 14.69
CA GLY A 7 13.42 -35.53 15.15
C GLY A 7 12.18 -34.72 14.74
N LEU A 8 11.24 -34.56 15.68
CA LEU A 8 10.01 -33.77 15.48
C LEU A 8 10.29 -32.28 15.23
N ASP A 9 11.38 -31.71 15.76
CA ASP A 9 11.73 -30.30 15.54
C ASP A 9 12.05 -30.00 14.07
N SER A 10 12.43 -31.01 13.29
CA SER A 10 12.63 -30.86 11.84
C SER A 10 11.37 -30.40 11.10
N LEU A 11 10.18 -30.79 11.58
CA LEU A 11 8.89 -30.41 11.01
C LEU A 11 8.54 -28.95 11.34
N LEU A 12 9.03 -28.44 12.48
CA LEU A 12 8.86 -27.04 12.88
C LEU A 12 9.86 -26.11 12.20
N GLN A 13 11.04 -26.61 11.85
CA GLN A 13 12.11 -25.88 11.15
C GLN A 13 12.06 -26.02 9.62
N GLU A 14 10.95 -26.47 9.05
CA GLU A 14 10.83 -26.68 7.61
C GLU A 14 10.84 -25.32 6.87
N THR A 15 12.02 -24.84 6.48
CA THR A 15 12.23 -23.54 5.79
C THR A 15 11.91 -23.58 4.30
N ARG A 16 11.16 -24.59 3.83
CA ARG A 16 10.80 -24.74 2.42
C ARG A 16 9.65 -23.78 2.08
N GLY A 17 9.86 -22.99 1.03
CA GLY A 17 8.92 -21.94 0.61
C GLY A 17 9.20 -20.61 1.31
N GLY A 18 8.28 -19.65 1.15
CA GLY A 18 8.42 -18.32 1.71
C GLY A 18 9.13 -17.32 0.79
N ARG A 19 9.66 -16.26 1.41
CA ARG A 19 10.03 -15.01 0.72
C ARG A 19 11.52 -14.95 0.34
N ASN A 20 12.06 -16.06 -0.16
CA ASN A 20 13.50 -16.23 -0.39
C ASN A 20 14.05 -15.38 -1.55
N HIS A 21 13.18 -14.97 -2.48
CA HIS A 21 13.54 -14.11 -3.62
C HIS A 21 12.97 -12.68 -3.48
N ALA A 22 12.86 -12.20 -2.24
CA ALA A 22 12.42 -10.83 -1.98
C ALA A 22 13.46 -9.81 -2.48
N TYR A 23 13.00 -8.75 -3.14
CA TYR A 23 13.87 -7.64 -3.58
C TYR A 23 14.22 -6.67 -2.43
N MET A 24 13.40 -6.63 -1.39
CA MET A 24 13.61 -5.87 -0.16
C MET A 24 13.16 -6.67 1.05
N THR A 25 13.75 -6.39 2.20
CA THR A 25 13.26 -6.91 3.47
C THR A 25 11.91 -6.29 3.81
N VAL A 26 11.14 -6.94 4.69
CA VAL A 26 9.82 -6.43 5.12
C VAL A 26 9.96 -5.05 5.78
N GLU A 27 11.07 -4.80 6.49
CA GLU A 27 11.35 -3.53 7.15
C GLU A 27 11.67 -2.42 6.15
N GLU A 28 12.45 -2.71 5.11
CA GLU A 28 12.76 -1.76 4.04
C GLU A 28 11.51 -1.34 3.25
N GLU A 29 10.60 -2.29 3.00
CA GLU A 29 9.30 -1.99 2.38
C GLU A 29 8.45 -1.09 3.28
N LYS A 30 8.38 -1.38 4.60
CA LYS A 30 7.66 -0.54 5.57
C LYS A 30 8.24 0.87 5.60
N ALA A 31 9.57 1.00 5.66
CA ALA A 31 10.24 2.29 5.66
C ALA A 31 9.99 3.06 4.36
N PHE A 32 9.95 2.37 3.21
CA PHE A 32 9.58 2.98 1.93
C PHE A 32 8.15 3.52 1.95
N LEU A 33 7.17 2.71 2.37
CA LEU A 33 5.77 3.11 2.43
C LEU A 33 5.53 4.24 3.44
N ALA A 34 6.19 4.20 4.60
CA ALA A 34 6.08 5.24 5.63
C ALA A 34 6.55 6.62 5.16
N ARG A 35 7.61 6.67 4.33
CA ARG A 35 8.08 7.94 3.72
C ARG A 35 7.02 8.55 2.82
N HIS A 36 6.31 7.71 2.06
CA HIS A 36 5.24 8.16 1.18
C HIS A 36 3.96 8.50 1.94
N LEU A 37 3.65 7.84 3.07
CA LEU A 37 2.54 8.23 3.95
C LEU A 37 2.75 9.62 4.54
N LYS A 38 3.95 9.95 4.99
CA LYS A 38 4.26 11.28 5.53
C LYS A 38 4.06 12.39 4.49
N ALA A 39 4.30 12.09 3.20
CA ALA A 39 4.01 13.01 2.11
C ALA A 39 2.49 13.19 1.89
N THR A 40 1.69 12.13 2.09
CA THR A 40 0.21 12.23 1.98
C THR A 40 -0.43 13.05 3.10
N GLU A 41 0.18 13.11 4.29
CA GLU A 41 -0.29 13.97 5.39
C GLU A 41 -0.22 15.46 5.01
N ALA A 42 0.67 15.85 4.10
CA ALA A 42 0.78 17.21 3.56
C ALA A 42 -0.28 17.55 2.50
N GLY A 43 -1.23 16.63 2.24
CA GLY A 43 -2.32 16.84 1.28
C GLY A 43 -2.01 16.41 -0.16
N GLU A 44 -0.85 15.80 -0.40
CA GLU A 44 -0.51 15.26 -1.72
C GLU A 44 -1.12 13.86 -1.91
N PHE A 45 -1.97 13.70 -2.92
CA PHE A 45 -2.50 12.39 -3.30
C PHE A 45 -1.42 11.56 -4.00
N VAL A 46 -0.82 10.61 -3.28
CA VAL A 46 0.12 9.67 -3.87
C VAL A 46 -0.65 8.56 -4.58
N THR A 47 -0.67 8.60 -5.91
CA THR A 47 -1.25 7.53 -6.73
C THR A 47 -0.39 6.27 -6.68
N ILE A 48 -1.01 5.10 -6.87
CA ILE A 48 -0.31 3.80 -6.93
C ILE A 48 0.74 3.80 -8.05
N ASP A 49 0.46 4.48 -9.16
CA ASP A 49 1.41 4.65 -10.27
C ASP A 49 2.66 5.42 -9.85
N ALA A 50 2.51 6.55 -9.15
CA ALA A 50 3.65 7.32 -8.66
C ALA A 50 4.51 6.49 -7.68
N LEU A 51 3.85 5.77 -6.77
CA LEU A 51 4.48 4.84 -5.83
C LEU A 51 5.25 3.73 -6.55
N PHE A 52 4.67 3.16 -7.61
CA PHE A 52 5.30 2.12 -8.42
C PHE A 52 6.53 2.64 -9.18
N GLN A 53 6.46 3.85 -9.73
CA GLN A 53 7.62 4.46 -10.39
C GLN A 53 8.75 4.78 -9.41
N ALA A 54 8.41 5.31 -8.23
CA ALA A 54 9.38 5.54 -7.16
C ALA A 54 10.05 4.23 -6.70
N TYR A 55 9.26 3.15 -6.60
CA TYR A 55 9.75 1.82 -6.26
C TYR A 55 10.71 1.26 -7.33
N LYS A 56 10.35 1.37 -8.61
CA LYS A 56 11.23 1.00 -9.74
C LYS A 56 12.54 1.79 -9.74
N LYS A 57 12.47 3.10 -9.49
CA LYS A 57 13.66 3.97 -9.41
C LYS A 57 14.59 3.55 -8.27
N LYS A 58 14.03 3.17 -7.12
CA LYS A 58 14.81 2.72 -5.95
C LYS A 58 15.53 1.39 -6.20
N LEU A 59 14.91 0.47 -6.94
CA LEU A 59 15.47 -0.86 -7.21
C LEU A 59 16.35 -0.94 -8.47
N GLY A 60 16.20 0.00 -9.41
CA GLY A 60 16.97 0.01 -10.66
C GLY A 60 16.73 -1.18 -11.58
N ARG A 61 15.60 -1.90 -11.42
CA ARG A 61 15.26 -3.12 -12.18
C ARG A 61 13.84 -3.07 -12.72
N SER A 62 13.56 -3.91 -13.72
CA SER A 62 12.20 -4.16 -14.16
C SER A 62 11.43 -4.87 -13.05
N TYR A 63 10.22 -4.38 -12.77
CA TYR A 63 9.36 -4.94 -11.74
C TYR A 63 7.94 -5.02 -12.29
N THR A 64 7.24 -6.09 -11.95
CA THR A 64 5.86 -6.31 -12.39
C THR A 64 4.90 -5.58 -11.47
N ARG A 65 3.85 -5.00 -12.05
CA ARG A 65 2.83 -4.28 -11.28
C ARG A 65 2.09 -5.19 -10.30
N ASP A 66 1.88 -6.45 -10.66
CA ASP A 66 1.25 -7.46 -9.78
C ASP A 66 2.05 -7.69 -8.48
N ALA A 67 3.36 -7.87 -8.62
CA ALA A 67 4.25 -8.04 -7.47
C ALA A 67 4.21 -6.82 -6.53
N PHE A 68 4.02 -5.62 -7.09
CA PHE A 68 3.81 -4.40 -6.31
C PHE A 68 2.47 -4.39 -5.58
N TYR A 69 1.39 -4.84 -6.22
CA TYR A 69 0.10 -5.00 -5.54
C TYR A 69 0.15 -6.03 -4.42
N GLN A 70 0.88 -7.13 -4.60
CA GLN A 70 1.11 -8.10 -3.53
C GLN A 70 1.88 -7.50 -2.35
N LEU A 71 2.89 -6.66 -2.62
CA LEU A 71 3.61 -5.89 -1.60
C LEU A 71 2.64 -4.99 -0.82
N LEU A 72 1.83 -4.19 -1.51
CA LEU A 72 0.84 -3.31 -0.88
C LEU A 72 -0.17 -4.09 -0.03
N LYS A 73 -0.69 -5.21 -0.54
CA LYS A 73 -1.62 -6.09 0.17
C LYS A 73 -1.04 -6.63 1.47
N ARG A 74 0.24 -7.04 1.48
CA ARG A 74 0.93 -7.55 2.68
C ARG A 74 1.09 -6.48 3.78
N HIS A 75 1.25 -5.22 3.38
CA HIS A 75 1.39 -4.10 4.31
C HIS A 75 0.05 -3.45 4.69
N GLY A 76 -1.07 -4.06 4.32
CA GLY A 76 -2.40 -3.53 4.62
C GLY A 76 -2.69 -2.19 3.94
N TRP A 77 -1.99 -1.88 2.85
CA TRP A 77 -2.16 -0.62 2.14
C TRP A 77 -3.54 -0.56 1.50
N ARG A 78 -4.37 0.38 1.95
CA ARG A 78 -5.74 0.56 1.46
C ARG A 78 -5.79 1.81 0.61
N ASN A 79 -6.33 1.69 -0.61
CA ASN A 79 -6.67 2.85 -1.41
C ASN A 79 -7.89 3.53 -0.75
N ILE A 80 -7.68 4.63 -0.04
CA ILE A 80 -8.74 5.42 0.56
C ILE A 80 -9.23 6.39 -0.51
N MET A 81 -10.26 5.97 -1.26
CA MET A 81 -10.96 6.90 -2.13
C MET A 81 -11.66 7.96 -1.26
N PRO A 82 -11.53 9.27 -1.58
CA PRO A 82 -12.29 10.30 -0.88
C PRO A 82 -13.78 10.01 -1.05
N ARG A 83 -14.57 10.22 0.01
CA ARG A 83 -16.03 10.01 -0.07
C ARG A 83 -16.60 10.95 -1.14
N PRO A 84 -17.50 10.47 -2.02
CA PRO A 84 -18.09 11.29 -3.07
C PRO A 84 -18.90 12.46 -2.51
N GLU A 85 -19.44 12.31 -1.31
CA GLU A 85 -20.18 13.37 -0.62
C GLU A 85 -19.68 13.56 0.81
N HIS A 86 -19.63 14.82 1.24
CA HIS A 86 -19.30 15.17 2.62
C HIS A 86 -20.45 14.78 3.54
N PRO A 87 -20.20 14.18 4.72
CA PRO A 87 -21.26 13.74 5.64
C PRO A 87 -22.14 14.88 6.17
N LYS A 88 -21.71 16.14 6.04
CA LYS A 88 -22.50 17.35 6.35
C LYS A 88 -22.94 18.11 5.10
N LYS A 89 -23.10 17.44 3.95
CA LYS A 89 -23.59 18.07 2.73
C LYS A 89 -25.02 18.59 2.99
N ALA A 90 -25.26 19.86 2.67
CA ALA A 90 -26.59 20.47 2.78
C ALA A 90 -27.54 19.88 1.72
N ASP A 91 -28.85 19.96 1.97
CA ASP A 91 -29.86 19.48 1.04
C ASP A 91 -29.74 20.17 -0.33
N ALA A 92 -30.10 19.44 -1.39
CA ALA A 92 -30.00 19.95 -2.76
C ALA A 92 -30.77 21.27 -2.96
N GLN A 93 -31.90 21.43 -2.29
CA GLN A 93 -32.72 22.65 -2.34
C GLN A 93 -32.02 23.86 -1.70
N THR A 94 -31.35 23.68 -0.56
CA THR A 94 -30.59 24.76 0.10
C THR A 94 -29.34 25.14 -0.69
N ILE A 95 -28.69 24.18 -1.36
CA ILE A 95 -27.57 24.46 -2.27
C ILE A 95 -28.05 25.31 -3.45
N VAL A 96 -29.14 24.94 -4.11
CA VAL A 96 -29.70 25.70 -5.26
C VAL A 96 -30.15 27.09 -4.81
N ALA A 97 -30.85 27.21 -3.69
CA ALA A 97 -31.30 28.49 -3.15
C ALA A 97 -30.12 29.43 -2.81
N SER A 98 -29.00 28.91 -2.28
CA SER A 98 -27.81 29.71 -2.00
C SER A 98 -27.14 30.25 -3.27
N LYS A 99 -27.16 29.47 -4.36
CA LYS A 99 -26.59 29.88 -5.66
C LYS A 99 -27.40 30.97 -6.35
N ASN A 100 -28.71 31.02 -6.09
CA ASN A 100 -29.62 31.98 -6.71
C ASN A 100 -29.68 33.34 -5.99
N LYS A 101 -28.91 33.54 -4.90
CA LYS A 101 -28.88 34.81 -4.12
C LYS A 101 -27.90 35.86 -4.67
N ILE A 102 -27.26 35.62 -5.81
CA ILE A 102 -26.27 36.54 -6.43
C ILE A 102 -26.90 37.24 -7.67
N SER A 103 -28.21 37.42 -7.70
CA SER A 103 -28.90 38.30 -8.67
C SER A 103 -29.79 39.28 -7.91
#